data_AF-A0A957UD11-F1
#
_entry.id   AF-A0A957UD11-F1
#
_cell.length_a   1.000
_cell.length_b   1.000
_cell.length_c   1.000
_cell.angle_alpha   90.00
_cell.angle_beta   90.00
_cell.angle_gamma   90.00
#
_symmetry.space_group_name_H-M   'P 1'
#
loop_
_entity.id
_entity.type
_entity.pdbx_description
1 polymer ?
#
loop_
_entity_poly.entity_id
_entity_poly.type
_entity_poly.pdbx_seq_one_letter_code
_entity_poly.pdbx_strand_id
1 'polypeptide(L)' 'HLDAWRAAGIRHYRLEFVHESGEQVRKVSEAFRAALDGRLAATELTRQLQRIAPQGVTEGSLFVPPNYMEIPLMV' A
#
# COMPACT_ATOMS: atom_id res chain seq x y z
N HIS A 1 -0.19 0.99 10.90
CA HIS A 1 0.07 2.43 10.68
C HIS A 1 -0.99 3.16 9.84
N LEU A 2 -1.86 2.46 9.10
CA LEU A 2 -2.82 3.08 8.17
C LEU A 2 -3.70 4.19 8.78
N ASP A 3 -4.28 3.97 9.96
CA ASP A 3 -5.17 4.97 10.58
C ASP A 3 -4.44 6.26 10.96
N ALA A 4 -3.21 6.14 11.48
CA ALA A 4 -2.37 7.29 11.82
C ALA A 4 -1.99 8.10 10.57
N TRP A 5 -1.67 7.44 9.45
CA TRP A 5 -1.39 8.10 8.18
C TRP A 5 -2.59 8.83 7.61
N ARG A 6 -3.79 8.23 7.70
CA ARG A 6 -5.03 8.88 7.30
C ARG A 6 -5.32 10.11 8.17
N ALA A 7 -5.12 10.01 9.48
CA ALA A 7 -5.26 11.13 10.41
C ALA A 7 -4.28 12.27 10.10
N ALA A 8 -3.05 11.94 9.66
CA ALA A 8 -2.04 12.90 9.22
C ALA A 8 -2.30 13.52 7.83
N GLY A 9 -3.38 13.13 7.14
CA GLY A 9 -3.74 13.69 5.82
C GLY A 9 -3.22 12.91 4.62
N ILE A 10 -2.54 11.77 4.79
CA ILE A 10 -2.05 10.95 3.68
C ILE A 10 -3.25 10.29 2.97
N ARG A 11 -3.32 10.47 1.64
CA ARG A 11 -4.42 9.97 0.79
C ARG A 11 -3.93 9.14 -0.39
N HIS A 12 -2.71 9.38 -0.85
CA HIS A 12 -2.12 8.64 -1.95
C HIS A 12 -1.29 7.48 -1.42
N TYR A 13 -1.58 6.28 -1.90
CA TYR A 13 -0.89 5.05 -1.54
C TYR A 13 -0.50 4.33 -2.81
N ARG A 14 0.70 3.73 -2.81
CA ARG A 14 1.18 2.84 -3.87
C ARG A 14 1.26 1.43 -3.30
N LEU A 15 0.70 0.47 -4.02
CA LEU A 15 0.86 -0.95 -3.73
C LEU A 15 1.86 -1.51 -4.72
N GLU A 16 2.90 -2.18 -4.23
CA GLU A 16 3.92 -2.83 -5.03
C GLU A 16 3.86 -4.34 -4.79
N PHE A 17 3.97 -5.10 -5.87
CA PHE A 17 3.85 -6.55 -5.87
C PHE A 17 5.13 -7.13 -6.50
N VAL A 18 5.64 -8.23 -5.95
CA VAL A 18 6.90 -8.83 -6.40
C VAL A 18 6.66 -10.23 -6.95
N HIS A 19 5.95 -11.07 -6.19
CA HIS A 19 5.75 -12.49 -6.52
C HIS A 19 4.28 -12.91 -6.48
N GLU A 20 3.36 -11.98 -6.26
CA GLU A 20 1.93 -12.25 -6.14
C GLU A 20 1.32 -12.66 -7.48
N SER A 21 0.48 -13.70 -7.45
CA SER A 21 -0.34 -14.09 -8.60
C SER A 21 -1.38 -13.01 -8.92
N GLY A 22 -1.93 -13.01 -10.15
CA GLY A 22 -2.98 -12.07 -10.53
C GLY A 22 -4.22 -12.10 -9.61
N GLU A 23 -4.56 -13.29 -9.08
CA GLU A 23 -5.64 -13.43 -8.11
C GLU A 23 -5.29 -12.77 -6.76
N GLN A 24 -4.06 -12.95 -6.28
CA GLN A 24 -3.58 -12.31 -5.07
C GLN A 24 -3.54 -10.79 -5.22
N VAL A 25 -3.01 -10.27 -6.33
CA VAL A 25 -3.00 -8.83 -6.65
C VAL A 25 -4.41 -8.25 -6.59
N ARG A 26 -5.39 -8.92 -7.22
CA ARG A 26 -6.79 -8.48 -7.20
C ARG A 26 -7.35 -8.42 -5.77
N LYS A 27 -7.19 -9.51 -5.01
CA LYS A 27 -7.69 -9.62 -3.62
C LYS A 27 -7.05 -8.58 -2.70
N VAL A 28 -5.73 -8.38 -2.79
CA VAL A 28 -5.01 -7.36 -2.01
C VAL A 28 -5.52 -5.96 -2.37
N SER A 29 -5.66 -5.66 -3.66
CA SER A 29 -6.14 -4.36 -4.14
C SER A 29 -7.56 -4.06 -3.66
N GLU A 30 -8.45 -5.06 -3.67
CA GLU A 30 -9.82 -4.95 -3.14
C GLU A 30 -9.84 -4.66 -1.64
N ALA A 31 -9.03 -5.37 -0.85
CA ALA A 31 -8.95 -5.20 0.59
C ALA A 31 -8.43 -3.79 0.95
N PHE A 32 -7.36 -3.32 0.29
CA PHE A 32 -6.85 -1.98 0.49
C PHE A 32 -7.87 -0.90 0.10
N ARG A 33 -8.55 -1.06 -1.05
CA ARG A 33 -9.61 -0.13 -1.46
C ARG A 33 -10.71 -0.05 -0.40
N ALA A 34 -11.20 -1.18 0.11
CA ALA A 34 -12.21 -1.20 1.15
C ALA A 34 -11.75 -0.49 2.44
N ALA A 35 -10.49 -0.65 2.83
CA ALA A 35 -9.93 0.02 4.00
C ALA A 35 -9.79 1.54 3.80
N LEU A 36 -9.30 1.97 2.63
CA LEU A 36 -9.15 3.37 2.29
C LEU A 36 -10.50 4.09 2.17
N ASP A 37 -11.52 3.40 1.68
CA ASP A 37 -12.91 3.86 1.62
C ASP A 37 -13.61 3.85 2.99
N GLY A 38 -12.94 3.39 4.05
CA GLY A 38 -13.50 3.29 5.40
C GLY A 38 -14.54 2.18 5.60
N ARG A 39 -14.68 1.28 4.62
CA ARG A 39 -15.56 0.10 4.68
C ARG A 39 -14.94 -1.10 5.39
N LEU A 40 -13.62 -1.06 5.64
CA LEU A 40 -12.86 -2.10 6.31
C LEU A 40 -11.95 -1.47 7.37
N ALA A 41 -11.95 -2.04 8.59
CA ALA A 41 -11.02 -1.61 9.63
C ALA A 41 -9.59 -2.02 9.28
N ALA A 42 -8.60 -1.21 9.67
CA ALA A 42 -7.19 -1.50 9.40
C ALA A 42 -6.72 -2.84 10.01
N THR A 43 -7.26 -3.22 11.17
CA THR A 43 -6.98 -4.51 11.81
C THR A 43 -7.48 -5.71 10.99
N GLU A 44 -8.65 -5.54 10.35
CA GLU A 44 -9.21 -6.57 9.48
C GLU A 44 -8.46 -6.64 8.14
N LEU A 45 -8.01 -5.51 7.61
CA LEU A 45 -7.10 -5.49 6.46
C LEU A 45 -5.85 -6.33 6.74
N THR A 46 -5.18 -6.12 7.88
CA THR A 46 -3.98 -6.91 8.25
C THR A 46 -4.26 -8.41 8.28
N ARG A 47 -5.39 -8.83 8.85
CA ARG A 47 -5.78 -10.26 8.90
C ARG A 47 -6.03 -10.84 7.51
N GLN A 48 -6.65 -10.09 6.61
CA GLN A 48 -6.88 -10.53 5.24
C GLN A 48 -5.57 -10.64 4.47
N LEU A 49 -4.66 -9.66 4.61
CA LEU A 49 -3.35 -9.69 3.95
C LEU A 49 -2.52 -10.89 4.39
N GLN A 50 -2.51 -11.25 5.68
CA GLN A 50 -1.84 -12.44 6.19
C GLN A 50 -2.33 -13.76 5.55
N ARG A 51 -3.61 -13.80 5.14
CA ARG A 51 -4.20 -14.96 4.46
C ARG A 51 -3.89 -14.99 2.97
N ILE A 52 -3.88 -13.82 2.31
CA ILE A 52 -3.72 -13.71 0.86
C ILE A 52 -2.23 -13.78 0.47
N ALA A 53 -1.37 -13.14 1.25
CA ALA A 53 0.07 -12.98 1.03
C ALA A 53 0.82 -13.32 2.34
N PRO A 54 0.99 -14.63 2.66
CA PRO A 54 1.59 -15.07 3.92
C PRO A 54 3.06 -14.65 4.09
N GLN A 55 3.76 -14.34 2.99
CA GLN A 55 5.09 -13.70 2.99
C GLN A 55 5.11 -12.33 3.70
N GLY A 56 3.94 -11.77 3.99
CA GLY A 56 3.79 -10.51 4.71
C GLY A 56 3.79 -9.31 3.77
N VAL A 57 3.61 -8.14 4.38
CA VAL A 57 3.61 -6.84 3.71
C VAL A 57 4.74 -6.03 4.31
N THR A 58 5.54 -5.39 3.46
CA THR A 58 6.52 -4.41 3.89
C THR A 58 5.91 -3.00 3.80
N GLU A 59 6.34 -2.12 4.69
CA GLU A 59 6.03 -0.70 4.60
C GLU A 59 7.32 0.07 4.33
N GLY A 60 7.33 0.85 3.25
CA GLY A 60 8.44 1.77 2.96
C GLY A 60 8.25 3.08 3.71
N SER A 61 9.35 3.70 4.15
CA SER A 61 9.32 5.12 4.47
C SER A 61 9.12 5.90 3.18
N LEU A 62 8.15 6.81 3.15
CA LEU A 62 8.00 7.76 2.05
C LEU A 62 9.22 8.68 2.06
N PHE A 63 10.26 8.31 1.31
CA PHE A 63 11.39 9.19 1.01
C PHE A 63 11.10 9.92 -0.30
N VAL A 64 10.78 11.21 -0.21
CA VAL A 64 10.67 12.09 -1.37
C VAL A 64 12.00 12.82 -1.51
N PRO A 65 12.85 12.49 -2.51
CA PRO A 65 14.07 13.22 -2.74
C PRO A 65 13.74 14.67 -3.16
N PRO A 66 14.56 15.68 -2.80
CA PRO A 66 14.28 17.09 -3.10
C PRO A 66 14.00 17.39 -4.59
N ASN A 67 14.56 16.58 -5.48
CA ASN A 67 14.48 16.69 -6.93
C ASN A 67 13.54 15.67 -7.58
N TYR A 68 12.54 15.15 -6.86
CA TYR A 68 11.60 14.15 -7.38
C TYR A 68 10.82 14.59 -8.65
N MET A 69 10.77 15.89 -8.94
CA MET A 69 10.15 16.48 -10.15
C MET A 69 11.11 16.57 -11.34
N GLU A 70 12.40 16.30 -11.14
CA GLU A 70 13.40 16.31 -12.20
C GLU A 70 13.53 14.88 -12.76
N ILE A 71 13.28 14.70 -14.06
CA ILE A 71 13.61 13.46 -14.76
C ILE A 71 15.09 13.59 -15.14
N PRO A 72 16.02 12.78 -14.57
CA PRO A 72 17.41 12.82 -14.99
C PRO A 72 17.46 12.29 -16.43
N LEU A 73 17.63 13.19 -17.39
CA LEU A 73 18.03 12.80 -18.73
C LEU A 73 19.47 12.28 -18.60
N MET A 74 19.69 11.00 -18.89
CA MET A 74 21.03 10.42 -18.96
C MET A 74 21.86 11.24 -19.96
N VAL A 75 22.93 11.88 -19.47
CA VAL A 75 24.01 12.46 -20.27
C VAL A 75 25.11 11.43 -20.50
#